data_AF-A0AA43DBW3-F1
#
_entry.id   AF-A0AA43DBW3-F1
#
_cell.length_a   1.000
_cell.length_b   1.000
_cell.length_c   1.000
_cell.angle_alpha   90.00
_cell.angle_beta   90.00
_cell.angle_gamma   90.00
#
_symmetry.space_group_name_H-M   'P 1'
#
loop_
_entity.id
_entity.type
_entity.pdbx_description
1 polymer ?
#
loop_
_entity_poly.entity_id
_entity_poly.type
_entity_poly.pdbx_seq_one_letter_code
_entity_poly.pdbx_strand_id
1 'polypeptide(L)'
;EPDQGIGLPALLGVYHELGKYDEALEIAKKIYALKGIDAAVQSLDQGYKEGGYKMAWRRTAEMMIAYRDSTYFPPWQIFTQYCRAEMKEEALHWLEKAYEERDNNMPYISVDPLFDFLRDDVRFKTILQKMNLPKQS
;
A
#
# COMPACT_ATOMS: atom_id res chain seq x y z
N GLU A 1 -22.35 9.54 13.36
CA GLU A 1 -21.87 8.33 12.66
C GLU A 1 -20.46 8.60 12.16
N PRO A 2 -19.43 7.85 12.63
CA PRO A 2 -18.02 8.03 12.21
C PRO A 2 -17.77 7.89 10.70
N ASP A 3 -18.81 7.45 9.99
CA ASP A 3 -18.92 7.13 8.58
C ASP A 3 -18.99 8.36 7.66
N GLN A 4 -19.20 9.57 8.22
CA GLN A 4 -19.34 10.80 7.42
C GLN A 4 -18.17 11.79 7.50
N GLY A 5 -17.17 11.56 8.36
CA GLY A 5 -16.10 12.55 8.60
C GLY A 5 -14.74 12.23 7.95
N ILE A 6 -14.39 10.95 7.84
CA ILE A 6 -13.06 10.51 7.39
C ILE A 6 -13.27 9.44 6.33
N GLY A 7 -12.81 9.68 5.10
CA GLY A 7 -12.93 8.71 4.01
C GLY A 7 -12.31 7.36 4.38
N LEU A 8 -12.91 6.26 3.92
CA LEU A 8 -12.45 4.88 4.23
C LEU A 8 -10.92 4.68 4.10
N PRO A 9 -10.21 5.23 3.09
CA PRO A 9 -8.76 5.09 3.01
C PRO A 9 -7.99 5.74 4.17
N ALA A 10 -8.48 6.88 4.68
CA ALA A 10 -7.86 7.55 5.81
C ALA A 10 -8.10 6.77 7.12
N LEU A 11 -9.29 6.17 7.30
CA LEU A 11 -9.54 5.25 8.42
C LEU A 11 -8.65 4.01 8.38
N LEU A 12 -8.44 3.43 7.19
CA LEU A 12 -7.49 2.34 7.01
C LEU A 12 -6.08 2.74 7.46
N GLY A 13 -5.60 3.90 7.04
CA GLY A 13 -4.31 4.44 7.48
C GLY A 13 -4.23 4.58 9.00
N VAL A 14 -5.21 5.23 9.62
CA VAL A 14 -5.25 5.43 11.08
C VAL A 14 -5.25 4.11 11.84
N TYR A 15 -6.06 3.13 11.45
CA TYR A 15 -6.08 1.83 12.13
C TYR A 15 -4.79 1.03 11.92
N HIS A 16 -4.16 1.15 10.75
CA HIS A 16 -2.84 0.57 10.51
C HIS A 16 -1.80 1.12 11.50
N GLU A 17 -1.69 2.45 11.61
CA GLU A 17 -0.73 3.12 12.50
C GLU A 17 -0.97 2.81 13.98
N LEU A 18 -2.24 2.65 14.38
CA LEU A 18 -2.61 2.30 15.75
C LEU A 18 -2.43 0.82 16.09
N GLY A 19 -1.97 -0.02 15.14
CA GLY A 19 -1.87 -1.46 15.34
C GLY A 19 -3.22 -2.18 15.43
N LYS A 20 -4.32 -1.50 15.07
CA LYS A 20 -5.69 -2.01 15.06
C LYS A 20 -5.96 -2.80 13.79
N TYR A 21 -5.26 -3.92 13.68
CA TYR A 21 -5.14 -4.67 12.43
C TYR A 21 -6.45 -5.32 11.98
N ASP A 22 -7.28 -5.80 12.91
CA ASP A 22 -8.59 -6.35 12.59
C ASP A 22 -9.50 -5.26 11.99
N GLU A 23 -9.58 -4.09 12.61
CA GLU A 23 -10.36 -2.97 12.11
C GLU A 23 -9.82 -2.44 10.78
N ALA A 24 -8.50 -2.34 10.63
CA ALA A 24 -7.86 -1.95 9.39
C ALA A 24 -8.21 -2.93 8.25
N LEU A 25 -8.18 -4.24 8.52
CA LEU A 25 -8.50 -5.27 7.53
C LEU A 25 -9.97 -5.19 7.09
N GLU A 26 -10.89 -4.97 8.02
CA GLU A 26 -12.31 -4.81 7.69
C GLU A 26 -12.59 -3.57 6.84
N ILE A 27 -11.89 -2.46 7.11
CA ILE A 27 -11.97 -1.27 6.24
C ILE A 27 -11.39 -1.57 4.85
N ALA A 28 -10.25 -2.26 4.77
CA ALA A 28 -9.64 -2.65 3.50
C ALA A 28 -10.58 -3.51 2.64
N LYS A 29 -11.18 -4.53 3.25
CA LYS A 29 -12.17 -5.40 2.60
C LYS A 29 -13.35 -4.62 2.07
N LYS A 30 -13.90 -3.68 2.85
CA LYS A 30 -14.97 -2.78 2.39
C LYS A 30 -14.55 -1.94 1.20
N ILE A 31 -13.34 -1.35 1.22
CA ILE A 31 -12.82 -0.54 0.09
C ILE A 31 -12.74 -1.38 -1.19
N TYR A 32 -12.22 -2.61 -1.12
CA TYR A 32 -12.10 -3.46 -2.31
C TYR A 32 -13.45 -4.02 -2.78
N ALA A 33 -14.35 -4.38 -1.86
CA ALA A 33 -15.71 -4.82 -2.20
C ALA A 33 -16.51 -3.72 -2.92
N LEU A 34 -16.42 -2.47 -2.44
CA LEU A 34 -17.06 -1.31 -3.10
C LEU A 34 -16.51 -1.04 -4.51
N LYS A 35 -15.28 -1.47 -4.79
CA LYS A 35 -14.64 -1.38 -6.11
C LYS A 35 -14.87 -2.63 -6.98
N GLY A 36 -15.58 -3.65 -6.48
CA GLY A 36 -15.82 -4.91 -7.18
C GLY A 36 -14.57 -5.77 -7.36
N ILE A 37 -13.56 -5.61 -6.50
CA ILE A 37 -12.29 -6.35 -6.58
C ILE A 37 -12.32 -7.54 -5.61
N ASP A 38 -13.18 -8.52 -5.88
CA ASP A 38 -13.40 -9.67 -4.99
C ASP A 38 -12.12 -10.49 -4.74
N ALA A 39 -11.25 -10.58 -5.75
CA ALA A 39 -9.95 -11.25 -5.62
C ALA A 39 -9.06 -10.62 -4.53
N ALA A 40 -9.15 -9.30 -4.31
CA ALA A 40 -8.44 -8.62 -3.24
C ALA A 40 -9.03 -8.93 -1.86
N VAL A 41 -10.36 -9.01 -1.74
CA VAL A 41 -11.03 -9.40 -0.50
C VAL A 41 -10.62 -10.82 -0.11
N GLN A 42 -10.65 -11.76 -1.05
CA GLN A 42 -10.22 -13.14 -0.83
C GLN A 42 -8.74 -13.24 -0.44
N SER A 43 -7.87 -12.48 -1.11
CA SER A 43 -6.43 -12.45 -0.81
C SER A 43 -6.14 -11.91 0.58
N LEU A 44 -6.88 -10.87 1.01
CA LEU A 44 -6.79 -10.31 2.36
C LEU A 44 -7.20 -11.35 3.41
N ASP A 45 -8.35 -11.99 3.24
CA ASP A 45 -8.85 -13.02 4.18
C ASP A 45 -7.91 -14.24 4.24
N GLN A 46 -7.38 -14.68 3.09
CA GLN A 46 -6.47 -15.81 3.04
C GLN A 46 -5.12 -15.48 3.68
N GLY A 47 -4.50 -14.37 3.31
CA GLY A 47 -3.22 -13.99 3.90
C GLY A 47 -3.33 -13.74 5.41
N TYR A 48 -4.45 -13.18 5.88
CA TYR A 48 -4.68 -13.01 7.31
C TYR A 48 -4.73 -14.34 8.07
N LYS A 49 -5.43 -15.34 7.51
CA LYS A 49 -5.49 -16.69 8.10
C LYS A 49 -4.13 -17.39 8.10
N GLU A 50 -3.32 -17.16 7.08
CA GLU A 50 -2.02 -17.82 6.91
C GLU A 50 -0.91 -17.24 7.79
N GLY A 51 -0.91 -15.92 7.99
CA GLY A 51 0.22 -15.26 8.66
C GLY A 51 -0.11 -13.89 9.26
N GLY A 52 -1.39 -13.59 9.48
CA GLY A 52 -1.83 -12.33 10.07
C GLY A 52 -1.74 -11.13 9.12
N TYR A 53 -1.78 -9.94 9.70
CA TYR A 53 -2.02 -8.69 8.98
C TYR A 53 -1.02 -8.39 7.86
N LYS A 54 0.30 -8.57 8.11
CA LYS A 54 1.32 -8.33 7.09
C LYS A 54 1.19 -9.31 5.93
N MET A 55 0.86 -10.57 6.23
CA MET A 55 0.66 -11.60 5.20
C MET A 55 -0.59 -11.33 4.35
N ALA A 56 -1.65 -10.75 4.93
CA ALA A 56 -2.82 -10.29 4.18
C ALA A 56 -2.42 -9.33 3.05
N TRP A 57 -1.63 -8.29 3.37
CA TRP A 57 -1.19 -7.31 2.37
C TRP A 57 -0.19 -7.87 1.37
N ARG A 58 0.72 -8.75 1.80
CA ARG A 58 1.61 -9.47 0.89
C ARG A 58 0.82 -10.25 -0.15
N ARG A 59 -0.17 -11.04 0.27
CA ARG A 59 -1.02 -11.83 -0.64
C ARG A 59 -1.80 -10.94 -1.60
N THR A 60 -2.30 -9.79 -1.14
CA THR A 60 -2.96 -8.82 -2.02
C THR A 60 -2.01 -8.25 -3.07
N ALA A 61 -0.76 -7.94 -2.72
CA ALA A 61 0.25 -7.49 -3.69
C ALA A 61 0.57 -8.59 -4.72
N GLU A 62 0.78 -9.82 -4.28
CA GLU A 62 1.02 -10.98 -5.15
C GLU A 62 -0.16 -11.24 -6.08
N MET A 63 -1.40 -11.10 -5.60
CA MET A 63 -2.61 -11.17 -6.42
C MET A 63 -2.63 -10.08 -7.49
N MET A 64 -2.39 -8.82 -7.12
CA MET A 64 -2.32 -7.71 -8.10
C MET A 64 -1.26 -7.95 -9.18
N ILE A 65 -0.14 -8.57 -8.80
CA ILE A 65 0.92 -8.96 -9.73
C ILE A 65 0.49 -10.09 -10.65
N ALA A 66 -0.22 -11.09 -10.14
CA ALA A 66 -0.69 -12.23 -10.92
C ALA A 66 -1.87 -11.88 -11.86
N TYR A 67 -2.70 -10.91 -11.47
CA TYR A 67 -3.90 -10.52 -12.22
C TYR A 67 -3.66 -9.63 -13.44
N ARG A 68 -2.39 -9.33 -13.79
CA ARG A 68 -2.02 -8.37 -14.84
C ARG A 68 -2.60 -8.65 -16.21
N ASP A 69 -2.91 -9.90 -16.52
CA ASP A 69 -3.49 -10.28 -17.82
C ASP A 69 -4.98 -9.93 -17.95
N SER A 70 -5.66 -9.65 -16.82
CA SER A 70 -7.11 -9.35 -16.77
C SER A 70 -7.44 -7.96 -16.20
N THR A 71 -6.58 -7.42 -15.34
CA THR A 71 -6.71 -6.08 -14.76
C THR A 71 -5.32 -5.55 -14.46
N TYR A 72 -4.98 -4.42 -15.07
CA TYR A 72 -3.74 -3.74 -14.78
C TYR A 72 -3.85 -2.93 -13.48
N PHE A 73 -2.97 -3.23 -12.53
CA PHE A 73 -2.79 -2.46 -11.31
C PHE A 73 -1.54 -1.58 -11.44
N PRO A 74 -1.64 -0.25 -11.24
CA PRO A 74 -0.47 0.63 -11.28
C PRO A 74 0.59 0.22 -10.25
N PRO A 75 1.89 0.33 -10.58
CA PRO A 75 2.99 0.01 -9.66
C PRO A 75 2.85 0.65 -8.28
N TRP A 76 2.34 1.88 -8.20
CA TRP A 76 2.08 2.57 -6.93
C TRP A 76 1.11 1.80 -6.02
N GLN A 77 0.07 1.18 -6.59
CA GLN A 77 -0.88 0.38 -5.81
C GLN A 77 -0.22 -0.88 -5.26
N ILE A 78 0.67 -1.51 -6.01
CA ILE A 78 1.41 -2.70 -5.56
C ILE A 78 2.43 -2.30 -4.49
N PHE A 79 3.16 -1.20 -4.70
CA PHE A 79 4.07 -0.59 -3.74
C PHE A 79 3.41 -0.37 -2.37
N THR A 80 2.27 0.31 -2.34
CA THR A 80 1.56 0.59 -1.07
C THR A 80 1.12 -0.68 -0.33
N GLN A 81 0.80 -1.78 -1.04
CA GLN A 81 0.49 -3.06 -0.39
C GLN A 81 1.74 -3.67 0.26
N TYR A 82 2.89 -3.64 -0.44
CA TYR A 82 4.15 -4.10 0.16
C TYR A 82 4.61 -3.22 1.33
N CYS A 83 4.30 -1.92 1.34
CA CYS A 83 4.52 -1.07 2.51
C CYS A 83 3.70 -1.54 3.71
N ARG A 84 2.40 -1.84 3.53
CA ARG A 84 1.55 -2.37 4.61
C ARG A 84 1.98 -3.75 5.10
N ALA A 85 2.64 -4.52 4.23
CA ALA A 85 3.26 -5.79 4.57
C ALA A 85 4.64 -5.63 5.24
N GLU A 86 5.18 -4.41 5.34
CA GLU A 86 6.54 -4.08 5.77
C GLU A 86 7.64 -4.83 4.98
N MET A 87 7.37 -5.13 3.72
CA MET A 87 8.29 -5.83 2.82
C MET A 87 9.14 -4.82 2.06
N LYS A 88 10.23 -4.38 2.71
CA LYS A 88 11.09 -3.28 2.28
C LYS A 88 11.63 -3.44 0.85
N GLU A 89 12.20 -4.60 0.54
CA GLU A 89 12.86 -4.81 -0.76
C GLU A 89 11.86 -4.79 -1.92
N GLU A 90 10.72 -5.45 -1.73
CA GLU A 90 9.63 -5.50 -2.69
C GLU A 90 8.97 -4.13 -2.84
N ALA A 91 8.75 -3.41 -1.74
CA ALA A 91 8.23 -2.04 -1.77
C ALA A 91 9.15 -1.12 -2.60
N LEU A 92 10.46 -1.13 -2.35
CA LEU A 92 11.41 -0.29 -3.08
C LEU A 92 11.48 -0.63 -4.57
N HIS A 93 11.45 -1.91 -4.92
CA HIS A 93 11.37 -2.35 -6.32
C HIS A 93 10.13 -1.81 -7.03
N TRP A 94 8.96 -1.89 -6.37
CA TRP A 94 7.71 -1.39 -6.93
C TRP A 94 7.62 0.13 -6.97
N LEU A 95 8.28 0.79 -6.03
CA LEU A 95 8.44 2.23 -6.04
C LEU A 95 9.30 2.72 -7.20
N GLU A 96 10.42 2.07 -7.48
CA GLU A 96 11.28 2.39 -8.63
C GLU A 96 10.48 2.30 -9.94
N LYS A 97 9.65 1.26 -10.09
CA LYS A 97 8.72 1.14 -11.23
C LYS A 97 7.67 2.25 -11.28
N ALA A 98 7.07 2.61 -10.15
CA ALA A 98 6.12 3.72 -10.09
C ALA A 98 6.77 5.04 -10.53
N TYR A 99 8.04 5.25 -10.17
CA TYR A 99 8.82 6.39 -10.62
C TYR A 99 9.10 6.35 -12.13
N GLU A 100 9.53 5.20 -12.66
CA GLU A 100 9.80 4.99 -14.10
C GLU A 100 8.54 5.22 -14.96
N GLU A 101 7.39 4.72 -14.50
CA GLU A 101 6.09 4.88 -15.16
C GLU A 101 5.44 6.25 -14.91
N ARG A 102 6.10 7.12 -14.13
CA ARG A 102 5.62 8.48 -13.79
C ARG A 102 4.21 8.47 -13.17
N ASP A 103 3.99 7.56 -12.22
CA ASP A 103 2.70 7.45 -11.54
C ASP A 103 2.28 8.79 -10.92
N ASN A 104 1.02 9.16 -11.10
CA ASN A 104 0.48 10.46 -10.65
C ASN A 104 0.55 10.65 -9.13
N ASN A 105 0.71 9.57 -8.35
CA ASN A 105 0.80 9.64 -6.90
C ASN A 105 2.23 9.88 -6.38
N MET A 106 3.24 9.79 -7.23
CA MET A 106 4.64 9.97 -6.84
C MET A 106 4.90 11.27 -6.04
N PRO A 107 4.28 12.43 -6.32
CA PRO A 107 4.50 13.65 -5.53
C PRO A 107 4.15 13.51 -4.04
N TYR A 108 3.29 12.56 -3.67
CA TYR A 108 2.84 12.35 -2.30
C TYR A 108 3.74 11.40 -1.49
N ILE A 109 4.80 10.87 -2.09
CA ILE A 109 5.66 9.89 -1.42
C ILE A 109 6.41 10.43 -0.19
N SER A 110 6.55 11.75 -0.07
CA SER A 110 7.18 12.34 1.10
C SER A 110 6.23 12.54 2.28
N VAL A 111 4.91 12.49 2.10
CA VAL A 111 3.95 12.96 3.12
C VAL A 111 3.24 11.86 3.91
N ASP A 112 3.21 10.63 3.42
CA ASP A 112 2.46 9.54 4.05
C ASP A 112 3.36 8.73 5.02
N PRO A 113 2.99 8.62 6.32
CA PRO A 113 3.74 7.85 7.32
C PRO A 113 3.93 6.37 6.96
N LEU A 114 3.08 5.80 6.10
CA LEU A 114 3.21 4.43 5.60
C LEU A 114 4.58 4.15 4.96
N PHE A 115 5.27 5.19 4.50
CA PHE A 115 6.57 5.08 3.83
C PHE A 115 7.76 5.32 4.78
N ASP A 116 7.51 5.61 6.06
CA ASP A 116 8.54 6.03 7.02
C ASP A 116 9.65 4.99 7.20
N PHE A 117 9.29 3.70 7.16
CA PHE A 117 10.24 2.60 7.26
C PHE A 117 11.22 2.50 6.07
N LEU A 118 10.96 3.24 4.98
CA LEU A 118 11.84 3.32 3.80
C LEU A 118 12.76 4.54 3.83
N ARG A 119 12.52 5.51 4.73
CA ARG A 119 13.17 6.84 4.69
C ARG A 119 14.68 6.76 4.67
N ASP A 120 15.27 5.78 5.34
CA ASP A 120 16.71 5.63 5.43
C ASP A 120 17.37 4.96 4.23
N ASP A 121 16.59 4.32 3.36
CA ASP A 121 17.12 3.60 2.22
C ASP A 121 17.69 4.54 1.15
N VAL A 122 18.84 4.16 0.60
CA VAL A 122 19.51 4.95 -0.44
C VAL A 122 18.65 5.08 -1.71
N ARG A 123 17.86 4.05 -2.06
CA ARG A 123 16.98 4.08 -3.24
C ARG A 123 15.83 5.07 -3.04
N PHE A 124 15.21 5.05 -1.87
CA PHE A 124 14.15 6.00 -1.50
C PHE A 124 14.67 7.45 -1.52
N LYS A 125 15.81 7.70 -0.85
CA LYS A 125 16.47 9.02 -0.84
C LYS A 125 16.84 9.49 -2.25
N THR A 126 17.20 8.58 -3.15
CA THR A 126 17.55 8.90 -4.54
C THR A 126 16.32 9.32 -5.35
N ILE A 127 15.19 8.63 -5.18
CA ILE A 127 13.93 8.98 -5.86
C ILE A 127 13.46 10.38 -5.42
N LEU A 128 13.46 10.67 -4.11
CA LEU A 128 13.12 12.00 -3.61
C LEU A 128 13.98 13.11 -4.24
N GLN A 129 15.30 12.87 -4.35
CA GLN A 129 16.22 13.81 -4.98
C GLN A 129 15.90 14.04 -6.45
N LYS A 130 15.69 12.97 -7.22
CA LYS A 130 15.33 13.06 -8.64
C LYS A 130 14.03 13.82 -8.88
N MET A 131 13.12 13.80 -7.89
CA MET A 131 11.85 14.50 -7.93
C MET A 131 11.89 15.91 -7.34
N ASN A 132 13.03 16.36 -6.82
CA ASN A 132 13.18 17.62 -6.08
C ASN A 132 12.22 17.74 -4.87
N LEU A 133 11.92 16.63 -4.20
CA LEU A 133 11.10 16.61 -2.98
C LEU A 133 11.97 16.76 -1.73
N PRO A 134 11.44 17.37 -0.65
CA PRO A 134 12.19 17.53 0.59
C PRO A 134 12.58 16.17 1.16
N LYS A 135 13.86 16.04 1.53
CA LYS A 135 14.32 14.96 2.40
C LYS A 135 13.76 15.27 3.78
N GLN A 136 12.70 14.59 4.17
CA GLN A 136 12.20 14.74 5.52
C GLN A 136 13.18 14.02 6.47
N SER A 137 13.71 14.80 7.41
CA SER A 137 14.67 14.41 8.45
C SER A 137 14.09 13.44 9.46
#